data_AF-A0A970Y466-F1
#
_entry.id   AF-A0A970Y466-F1
#
_cell.length_a   1.000
_cell.length_b   1.000
_cell.length_c   1.000
_cell.angle_alpha   90.00
_cell.angle_beta   90.00
_cell.angle_gamma   90.00
#
_symmetry.space_group_name_H-M   'P 1'
#
loop_
_entity.id
_entity.type
_entity.pdbx_description
1 polymer ?
#
loop_
_entity_poly.entity_id
_entity_poly.type
_entity_poly.pdbx_seq_one_letter_code
_entity_poly.pdbx_strand_id
1 'polypeptide(L)'
;MTFTARLRTRAWLVLTALLMVVCTAWLILPSPALAEEPFRLDSQIEDRAGALGGRRAEVEDALARLQEEQRVQLWVAYVDTFSGHGAQEWADATAVDSDLGLRDVLLAVAVEDRAYAYSVDQDFPLSDAQLNDIMSSEVEPYLSKDDWAGAVVGASEGMTRALGQAEATTTIQTGATTTTAGGAAGGSGSGIPWGAVLAVAVLLGGGFLIWSAVRRSRSGAARLGGPAGPGGTPQQVPAETLEELRRRVSAELVETDDAIKTSSDEVGFAIAEFGAEQAAPFQSAVEEARRELDQAFRLHKQLGDTNDEPGQRALLTAVLQHTVVANERLDTQSERFDRLRDLEKQAPEVFAGLDGQLPELEARVPLVRQELAELAAVYSAAALSSVAANPDEAASRLSFAREEARAGREDLSAGRRGEAAVSALAAQEAAAQAQALLDAVGRVARDLAEARGRIEDAIAETRRDIAEAQASGAGGQLTALVATAQQAVDAAAQAAAPEGGRDPLAALRHLEKSDEALEAALQQVREAQAQRASAIAALDRT
;
A
#
# COMPACT_ATOMS: atom_id res chain seq x y z
N MET A 1 50.94 -26.07 66.77
CA MET A 1 51.61 -26.30 65.47
C MET A 1 51.05 -27.61 64.93
N THR A 2 50.38 -27.76 63.80
CA THR A 2 50.24 -27.01 62.54
C THR A 2 49.12 -27.77 61.81
N PHE A 3 47.94 -27.20 61.58
CA PHE A 3 47.60 -26.27 60.49
C PHE A 3 47.93 -26.79 59.08
N THR A 4 47.44 -27.97 58.68
CA THR A 4 47.31 -28.36 57.24
C THR A 4 46.38 -29.57 57.08
N ALA A 5 45.07 -29.45 57.30
CA ALA A 5 44.15 -30.56 57.00
C ALA A 5 42.74 -30.15 56.51
N ARG A 6 42.53 -28.87 56.15
CA ARG A 6 41.22 -28.40 55.66
C ARG A 6 41.26 -27.64 54.32
N LEU A 7 42.28 -27.88 53.49
CA LEU A 7 42.43 -27.17 52.21
C LEU A 7 42.43 -28.06 50.94
N ARG A 8 42.35 -29.39 51.04
CA ARG A 8 42.42 -30.27 49.85
C ARG A 8 41.11 -30.88 49.35
N THR A 9 39.99 -30.67 50.05
CA THR A 9 38.66 -31.12 49.59
C THR A 9 37.79 -30.00 49.00
N ARG A 10 38.26 -28.74 49.05
CA ARG A 10 37.53 -27.58 48.49
C ARG A 10 38.00 -27.16 47.10
N ALA A 11 39.15 -27.63 46.62
CA ALA A 11 39.68 -27.28 45.31
C ALA A 11 39.17 -28.17 44.16
N TRP A 12 38.66 -29.37 44.46
CA TRP A 12 38.17 -30.31 43.43
C TRP A 12 36.65 -30.26 43.22
N LEU A 13 35.89 -29.63 44.13
CA LEU A 13 34.44 -29.37 43.97
C LEU A 13 34.14 -28.04 43.27
N VAL A 14 35.09 -27.09 43.23
CA VAL A 14 34.90 -25.82 42.53
C VAL A 14 35.15 -25.97 41.02
N LEU A 15 36.01 -26.91 40.60
CA LEU A 15 36.31 -27.12 39.18
C LEU A 15 35.23 -27.92 38.43
N THR A 16 34.48 -28.79 39.11
CA THR A 16 33.32 -29.50 38.54
C THR A 16 32.03 -28.68 38.59
N ALA A 17 31.87 -27.80 39.59
CA ALA A 17 30.76 -26.86 39.64
C ALA A 17 30.87 -25.75 38.58
N LEU A 18 32.09 -25.31 38.23
CA LEU A 18 32.28 -24.29 37.18
C LEU A 18 32.04 -24.85 35.76
N LEU A 19 32.28 -26.15 35.53
CA LEU A 19 32.02 -26.79 34.23
C LEU A 19 30.54 -27.16 34.04
N MET A 20 29.79 -27.43 35.12
CA MET A 20 28.33 -27.63 35.01
C MET A 20 27.55 -26.33 34.92
N VAL A 21 28.00 -25.23 35.53
CA VAL A 21 27.34 -23.92 35.38
C VAL A 21 27.57 -23.31 34.00
N VAL A 22 28.68 -23.61 33.32
CA VAL A 22 28.91 -23.16 31.93
C VAL A 22 28.15 -24.02 30.90
N CYS A 23 27.81 -25.28 31.22
CA CYS A 23 26.96 -26.10 30.36
C CYS A 23 25.45 -26.00 30.66
N THR A 24 25.02 -25.54 31.83
CA THR A 24 23.60 -25.22 32.11
C THR A 24 23.25 -23.74 31.87
N ALA A 25 24.24 -22.84 31.81
CA ALA A 25 24.04 -21.45 31.37
C ALA A 25 24.03 -21.28 29.84
N TRP A 26 24.18 -22.37 29.07
CA TRP A 26 23.96 -22.42 27.61
C TRP A 26 22.62 -23.06 27.23
N LEU A 27 21.69 -23.20 28.20
CA LEU A 27 20.32 -23.67 27.95
C LEU A 27 19.23 -22.67 28.41
N ILE A 28 19.61 -21.46 28.78
CA ILE A 28 18.70 -20.33 29.01
C ILE A 28 19.36 -19.08 28.40
N LEU A 29 19.64 -19.13 27.10
CA LEU A 29 19.60 -17.88 26.35
C LEU A 29 18.11 -17.60 26.12
N PRO A 30 17.59 -16.39 26.37
CA PRO A 30 16.34 -16.00 25.73
C PRO A 30 16.56 -16.22 24.24
N SER A 31 15.70 -17.05 23.63
CA SER A 31 15.59 -17.05 22.16
C SER A 31 15.51 -15.59 21.74
N PRO A 32 16.31 -15.10 20.78
CA PRO A 32 15.99 -13.81 20.19
C PRO A 32 14.55 -13.93 19.72
N ALA A 33 13.67 -13.13 20.31
CA ALA A 33 12.27 -13.05 19.93
C ALA A 33 12.27 -12.76 18.43
N LEU A 34 11.85 -13.75 17.66
CA LEU A 34 11.54 -13.54 16.26
C LEU A 34 10.31 -12.62 16.29
N ALA A 35 10.45 -11.47 15.63
CA ALA A 35 9.35 -10.64 15.20
C ALA A 35 8.08 -11.49 14.89
N GLU A 36 7.00 -11.30 15.65
CA GLU A 36 5.69 -11.89 15.37
C GLU A 36 4.97 -11.08 14.28
N GLU A 37 5.05 -11.57 13.05
CA GLU A 37 4.24 -11.09 11.91
C GLU A 37 2.74 -11.27 12.19
N PRO A 38 1.84 -10.48 11.55
CA PRO A 38 0.40 -10.71 11.62
C PRO A 38 0.04 -12.16 11.34
N PHE A 39 -0.94 -12.70 12.07
CA PHE A 39 -1.30 -14.11 11.98
C PHE A 39 -2.80 -14.34 12.16
N ARG A 40 -3.27 -15.48 11.66
CA ARG A 40 -4.65 -15.92 11.87
C ARG A 40 -4.90 -16.32 13.32
N LEU A 41 -5.91 -15.74 13.96
CA LEU A 41 -6.35 -16.08 15.31
C LEU A 41 -7.08 -17.43 15.30
N ASP A 42 -6.56 -18.39 16.06
CA ASP A 42 -7.18 -19.72 16.20
C ASP A 42 -8.19 -19.76 17.37
N SER A 43 -8.11 -18.79 18.29
CA SER A 43 -8.99 -18.64 19.43
C SER A 43 -9.31 -17.17 19.72
N GLN A 44 -10.40 -16.92 20.47
CA GLN A 44 -10.84 -15.57 20.82
C GLN A 44 -9.82 -14.79 21.67
N ILE A 45 -8.90 -15.50 22.34
CA ILE A 45 -7.85 -14.90 23.16
C ILE A 45 -6.53 -15.59 22.85
N GLU A 46 -5.72 -14.94 22.03
CA GLU A 46 -4.33 -15.30 21.76
C GLU A 46 -3.40 -14.53 22.70
N ASP A 47 -2.81 -15.23 23.67
CA ASP A 47 -1.89 -14.64 24.66
C ASP A 47 -0.49 -15.24 24.52
N ARG A 48 0.27 -14.74 23.54
CA ARG A 48 1.63 -15.20 23.25
C ARG A 48 2.67 -14.58 24.18
N ALA A 49 2.42 -13.33 24.59
CA ALA A 49 3.25 -12.61 25.56
C ALA A 49 3.05 -13.08 27.03
N GLY A 50 2.03 -13.90 27.30
CA GLY A 50 1.68 -14.34 28.66
C GLY A 50 1.16 -13.21 29.56
N ALA A 51 0.54 -12.19 28.95
CA ALA A 51 0.09 -10.96 29.58
C ALA A 51 -1.08 -11.18 30.56
N LEU A 52 -1.97 -12.14 30.30
CA LEU A 52 -3.18 -12.32 31.11
C LEU A 52 -2.93 -13.10 32.41
N GLY A 53 -1.84 -13.88 32.47
CA GLY A 53 -1.48 -14.69 33.63
C GLY A 53 -2.65 -15.53 34.16
N GLY A 54 -2.95 -15.41 35.45
CA GLY A 54 -4.04 -16.14 36.11
C GLY A 54 -5.45 -15.55 35.92
N ARG A 55 -5.60 -14.44 35.18
CA ARG A 55 -6.86 -13.70 35.05
C ARG A 55 -7.60 -13.95 33.72
N ARG A 56 -7.16 -14.94 32.94
CA ARG A 56 -7.80 -15.29 31.66
C ARG A 56 -9.32 -15.54 31.78
N ALA A 57 -9.77 -16.22 32.84
CA ALA A 57 -11.19 -16.49 33.06
C ALA A 57 -12.05 -15.22 33.21
N GLU A 58 -11.49 -14.15 33.78
CA GLU A 58 -12.18 -12.85 33.90
C GLU A 58 -12.39 -12.20 32.53
N VAL A 59 -11.40 -12.34 31.65
CA VAL A 59 -11.48 -11.86 30.27
C VAL A 59 -12.51 -12.67 29.48
N GLU A 60 -12.47 -14.00 29.58
CA GLU A 60 -13.45 -14.89 28.93
C GLU A 60 -14.90 -14.53 29.33
N ASP A 61 -15.15 -14.27 30.61
CA ASP A 61 -16.47 -13.85 31.12
C ASP A 61 -16.91 -12.47 30.57
N ALA A 62 -15.97 -11.53 30.36
CA ALA A 62 -16.28 -10.22 29.79
C ALA A 62 -16.61 -10.31 28.29
N LEU A 63 -15.82 -11.08 27.54
CA LEU A 63 -16.04 -11.33 26.11
C LEU A 63 -17.37 -12.06 25.86
N ALA A 64 -17.67 -13.08 26.67
CA ALA A 64 -18.93 -13.82 26.59
C ALA A 64 -20.15 -12.92 26.81
N ARG A 65 -20.10 -12.02 27.80
CA ARG A 65 -21.19 -11.06 28.05
C ARG A 65 -21.44 -10.12 26.88
N LEU A 66 -20.39 -9.58 26.27
CA LEU A 66 -20.52 -8.70 25.09
C LEU A 66 -21.18 -9.44 23.92
N GLN A 67 -20.78 -10.69 23.70
CA GLN A 67 -21.36 -11.54 22.65
C GLN A 67 -22.82 -11.90 22.94
N GLU A 68 -23.16 -12.24 24.17
CA GLU A 68 -24.53 -12.59 24.56
C GLU A 68 -25.49 -11.38 24.50
N GLU A 69 -25.06 -10.23 25.02
CA GLU A 69 -25.92 -9.06 25.16
C GLU A 69 -26.05 -8.26 23.87
N GLN A 70 -24.94 -8.08 23.13
CA GLN A 70 -24.90 -7.19 21.96
C GLN A 70 -24.67 -7.91 20.64
N ARG A 71 -24.41 -9.23 20.68
CA ARG A 71 -24.01 -10.04 19.50
C ARG A 71 -22.79 -9.48 18.79
N VAL A 72 -21.83 -8.98 19.57
CA VAL A 72 -20.52 -8.51 19.12
C VAL A 72 -19.44 -9.43 19.69
N GLN A 73 -18.49 -9.88 18.88
CA GLN A 73 -17.39 -10.72 19.33
C GLN A 73 -16.10 -9.89 19.39
N LEU A 74 -15.61 -9.63 20.59
CA LEU A 74 -14.28 -9.05 20.77
C LEU A 74 -13.23 -10.19 20.82
N TRP A 75 -12.22 -10.08 19.97
CA TRP A 75 -11.05 -10.94 19.85
C TRP A 75 -9.84 -10.19 20.39
N VAL A 76 -8.91 -10.91 21.02
CA VAL A 76 -7.76 -10.30 21.68
C VAL A 76 -6.47 -11.00 21.31
N ALA A 77 -5.45 -10.22 20.95
CA ALA A 77 -4.10 -10.69 20.68
C ALA A 77 -3.08 -9.93 21.55
N TYR A 78 -2.39 -10.64 22.44
CA TYR A 78 -1.21 -10.15 23.17
C TYR A 78 0.05 -10.75 22.59
N VAL A 79 0.89 -9.88 22.01
CA VAL A 79 2.19 -10.21 21.42
C VAL A 79 3.30 -9.44 22.11
N ASP A 80 4.54 -9.90 21.96
CA ASP A 80 5.68 -9.20 22.57
C ASP A 80 5.94 -7.87 21.85
N THR A 81 6.01 -7.88 20.51
CA THR A 81 6.24 -6.71 19.64
C THR A 81 5.44 -6.82 18.34
N PHE A 82 5.22 -5.72 17.62
CA PHE A 82 4.59 -5.74 16.28
C PHE A 82 5.59 -5.88 15.13
N SER A 83 6.82 -6.33 15.39
CA SER A 83 7.77 -6.67 14.34
C SER A 83 8.21 -5.51 13.43
N GLY A 84 8.08 -4.28 13.92
CA GLY A 84 8.36 -3.07 13.12
C GLY A 84 7.21 -2.63 12.21
N HIS A 85 6.07 -3.32 12.21
CA HIS A 85 4.82 -2.82 11.61
C HIS A 85 4.18 -1.76 12.51
N GLY A 86 3.40 -0.85 11.91
CA GLY A 86 2.52 0.02 12.69
C GLY A 86 1.47 -0.80 13.43
N ALA A 87 1.10 -0.41 14.66
CA ALA A 87 0.12 -1.14 15.46
C ALA A 87 -1.21 -1.35 14.73
N GLN A 88 -1.70 -0.31 14.04
CA GLN A 88 -2.94 -0.37 13.24
C GLN A 88 -2.80 -1.33 12.06
N GLU A 89 -1.69 -1.24 11.31
CA GLU A 89 -1.39 -2.12 10.19
C GLU A 89 -1.35 -3.59 10.62
N TRP A 90 -0.74 -3.86 11.78
CA TRP A 90 -0.67 -5.22 12.33
C TRP A 90 -2.05 -5.75 12.74
N ALA A 91 -2.87 -4.92 13.39
CA ALA A 91 -4.22 -5.30 13.79
C ALA A 91 -5.12 -5.57 12.58
N ASP A 92 -5.09 -4.71 11.57
CA ASP A 92 -5.91 -4.86 10.37
C ASP A 92 -5.51 -6.10 9.56
N ALA A 93 -4.20 -6.35 9.39
CA ALA A 93 -3.72 -7.56 8.74
C ALA A 93 -4.16 -8.84 9.49
N THR A 94 -4.05 -8.84 10.82
CA THR A 94 -4.48 -9.96 11.68
C THR A 94 -5.99 -10.19 11.59
N ALA A 95 -6.80 -9.12 11.57
CA ALA A 95 -8.26 -9.22 11.42
C ALA A 95 -8.66 -9.80 10.05
N VAL A 96 -7.98 -9.39 8.98
CA VAL A 96 -8.18 -9.93 7.63
C VAL A 96 -7.78 -11.40 7.53
N ASP A 97 -6.60 -11.77 8.04
CA ASP A 97 -6.12 -13.17 8.03
C ASP A 97 -7.01 -14.11 8.86
N SER A 98 -7.73 -13.54 9.83
CA SER A 98 -8.67 -14.23 10.71
C SER A 98 -10.10 -14.28 10.17
N ASP A 99 -10.36 -13.69 9.00
CA ASP A 99 -11.69 -13.60 8.39
C ASP A 99 -12.75 -12.99 9.34
N LEU A 100 -12.37 -11.97 10.13
CA LEU A 100 -13.27 -11.31 11.09
C LEU A 100 -14.42 -10.59 10.35
N GLY A 101 -15.65 -10.75 10.86
CA GLY A 101 -16.86 -10.23 10.22
C GLY A 101 -17.38 -8.90 10.78
N LEU A 102 -18.55 -8.46 10.26
CA LEU A 102 -19.18 -7.16 10.54
C LEU A 102 -19.41 -6.81 12.03
N ARG A 103 -19.46 -7.81 12.91
CA ARG A 103 -19.69 -7.64 14.36
C ARG A 103 -18.54 -8.19 15.19
N ASP A 104 -17.38 -8.37 14.58
CA ASP A 104 -16.18 -8.84 15.23
C ASP A 104 -15.22 -7.65 15.39
N VAL A 105 -14.52 -7.61 16.52
CA VAL A 105 -13.55 -6.58 16.86
C VAL A 105 -12.27 -7.26 17.28
N LEU A 106 -11.13 -6.79 16.79
CA LEU A 106 -9.83 -7.21 17.30
C LEU A 106 -9.23 -6.11 18.18
N LEU A 107 -8.76 -6.47 19.36
CA LEU A 107 -7.85 -5.67 20.18
C LEU A 107 -6.45 -6.32 20.16
N ALA A 108 -5.49 -5.66 19.54
CA ALA A 108 -4.11 -6.10 19.44
C ALA A 108 -3.20 -5.27 20.35
N VAL A 109 -2.37 -5.92 21.17
CA VAL A 109 -1.49 -5.26 22.13
C VAL A 109 -0.08 -5.85 22.06
N ALA A 110 0.89 -4.99 21.77
CA ALA A 110 2.31 -5.30 21.87
C ALA A 110 2.85 -4.88 23.23
N VAL A 111 3.14 -5.85 24.09
CA VAL A 111 3.45 -5.64 25.51
C VAL A 111 4.79 -4.93 25.71
N GLU A 112 5.83 -5.31 24.95
CA GLU A 112 7.16 -4.69 25.07
C GLU A 112 7.20 -3.31 24.40
N ASP A 113 6.55 -3.16 23.24
CA ASP A 113 6.51 -1.89 22.49
C ASP A 113 5.60 -0.84 23.17
N ARG A 114 4.79 -1.25 24.14
CA ARG A 114 3.72 -0.44 24.76
C ARG A 114 2.81 0.22 23.71
N ALA A 115 2.54 -0.51 22.64
CA ALA A 115 1.68 -0.09 21.55
C ALA A 115 0.43 -0.98 21.50
N TYR A 116 -0.69 -0.40 21.10
CA TYR A 116 -1.92 -1.15 20.88
C TYR A 116 -2.68 -0.55 19.70
N ALA A 117 -3.56 -1.36 19.12
CA ALA A 117 -4.51 -0.93 18.11
C ALA A 117 -5.76 -1.80 18.16
N TYR A 118 -6.82 -1.34 17.51
CA TYR A 118 -8.02 -2.13 17.32
C TYR A 118 -8.42 -2.16 15.85
N SER A 119 -9.09 -3.24 15.44
CA SER A 119 -9.62 -3.38 14.09
C SER A 119 -11.09 -3.80 14.18
N VAL A 120 -11.94 -3.14 13.39
CA VAL A 120 -13.38 -3.40 13.27
C VAL A 120 -13.79 -3.29 11.82
N ASP A 121 -14.90 -3.91 11.47
CA ASP A 121 -15.52 -3.69 10.16
C ASP A 121 -16.11 -2.27 10.04
N GLN A 122 -16.17 -1.74 8.82
CA GLN A 122 -16.72 -0.42 8.50
C GLN A 122 -18.22 -0.28 8.85
N ASP A 123 -18.98 -1.38 8.80
CA ASP A 123 -20.40 -1.41 9.16
C ASP A 123 -20.61 -1.78 10.64
N PHE A 124 -19.54 -1.71 11.44
CA PHE A 124 -19.63 -2.00 12.87
C PHE A 124 -20.59 -1.03 13.57
N PRO A 125 -21.47 -1.48 14.49
CA PRO A 125 -22.56 -0.63 15.00
C PRO A 125 -22.15 0.56 15.87
N LEU A 126 -20.87 0.70 16.22
CA LEU A 126 -20.32 1.88 16.90
C LEU A 126 -19.47 2.69 15.95
N SER A 127 -19.61 4.01 16.01
CA SER A 127 -18.75 4.94 15.26
C SER A 127 -17.32 4.96 15.81
N ASP A 128 -16.36 5.35 14.97
CA ASP A 128 -14.96 5.52 15.37
C ASP A 128 -14.79 6.48 16.55
N ALA A 129 -15.62 7.53 16.66
CA ALA A 129 -15.59 8.44 17.79
C ALA A 129 -15.95 7.74 19.11
N GLN A 130 -16.93 6.83 19.06
CA GLN A 130 -17.34 6.04 20.23
C GLN A 130 -16.29 4.99 20.58
N LEU A 131 -15.72 4.31 19.57
CA LEU A 131 -14.65 3.34 19.78
C LEU A 131 -13.40 4.02 20.35
N ASN A 132 -12.98 5.17 19.82
CA ASN A 132 -11.85 5.94 20.36
C ASN A 132 -12.09 6.44 21.78
N ASP A 133 -13.32 6.88 22.09
CA ASP A 133 -13.68 7.24 23.47
C ASP A 133 -13.59 6.03 24.41
N ILE A 134 -14.09 4.86 24.00
CA ILE A 134 -13.95 3.60 24.76
C ILE A 134 -12.47 3.25 24.95
N MET A 135 -11.66 3.29 23.89
CA MET A 135 -10.24 2.91 23.97
C MET A 135 -9.46 3.87 24.89
N SER A 136 -9.64 5.18 24.74
CA SER A 136 -8.93 6.17 25.57
C SER A 136 -9.40 6.24 27.02
N SER A 137 -10.68 6.00 27.28
CA SER A 137 -11.25 6.13 28.64
C SER A 137 -11.33 4.83 29.42
N GLU A 138 -11.50 3.70 28.75
CA GLU A 138 -11.76 2.38 29.37
C GLU A 138 -10.66 1.34 29.08
N VAL A 139 -9.73 1.59 28.14
CA VAL A 139 -8.66 0.63 27.79
C VAL A 139 -7.28 1.17 28.18
N GLU A 140 -6.89 2.36 27.70
CA GLU A 140 -5.59 2.98 27.97
C GLU A 140 -5.25 3.14 29.48
N PRO A 141 -6.20 3.49 30.38
CA PRO A 141 -5.89 3.61 31.80
C PRO A 141 -5.49 2.28 32.46
N TYR A 142 -5.87 1.15 31.88
CA TYR A 142 -5.48 -0.19 32.34
C TYR A 142 -4.17 -0.63 31.68
N LEU A 143 -4.01 -0.42 30.36
CA LEU A 143 -2.75 -0.68 29.65
C LEU A 143 -1.57 0.12 30.25
N SER A 144 -1.81 1.37 30.67
CA SER A 144 -0.79 2.21 31.32
C SER A 144 -0.37 1.73 32.71
N LYS A 145 -1.18 0.87 33.36
CA LYS A 145 -0.89 0.25 34.66
C LYS A 145 -0.45 -1.21 34.54
N ASP A 146 -0.19 -1.66 33.32
CA ASP A 146 0.11 -3.07 32.98
C ASP A 146 -1.03 -4.03 33.42
N ASP A 147 -2.27 -3.54 33.51
CA ASP A 147 -3.46 -4.33 33.80
C ASP A 147 -4.12 -4.80 32.50
N TRP A 148 -3.50 -5.79 31.86
CA TRP A 148 -3.91 -6.30 30.54
C TRP A 148 -5.33 -6.89 30.57
N ALA A 149 -5.65 -7.67 31.61
CA ALA A 149 -7.00 -8.20 31.78
C ALA A 149 -8.04 -7.08 31.96
N GLY A 150 -7.71 -6.05 32.76
CA GLY A 150 -8.57 -4.86 32.94
C GLY A 150 -8.84 -4.10 31.64
N ALA A 151 -7.87 -4.07 30.73
CA ALA A 151 -8.03 -3.42 29.42
C ALA A 151 -9.10 -4.11 28.54
N VAL A 152 -9.12 -5.45 28.50
CA VAL A 152 -10.16 -6.18 27.74
C VAL A 152 -11.53 -6.08 28.41
N VAL A 153 -11.55 -6.14 29.75
CA VAL A 153 -12.80 -5.98 30.51
C VAL A 153 -13.39 -4.58 30.26
N GLY A 154 -12.57 -3.54 30.32
CA GLY A 154 -12.95 -2.17 30.05
C GLY A 154 -13.43 -1.95 28.61
N ALA A 155 -12.71 -2.52 27.62
CA ALA A 155 -13.15 -2.51 26.22
C ALA A 155 -14.56 -3.14 26.08
N SER A 156 -14.75 -4.33 26.66
CA SER A 156 -16.01 -5.07 26.59
C SER A 156 -17.17 -4.31 27.23
N GLU A 157 -16.97 -3.78 28.43
CA GLU A 157 -18.00 -3.04 29.18
C GLU A 157 -18.33 -1.69 28.53
N GLY A 158 -17.32 -0.98 28.03
CA GLY A 158 -17.49 0.26 27.27
C GLY A 158 -18.32 0.04 26.02
N MET A 159 -18.03 -1.03 25.29
CA MET A 159 -18.73 -1.41 24.07
C MET A 159 -20.19 -1.83 24.32
N THR A 160 -20.44 -2.65 25.35
CA THR A 160 -21.80 -3.00 25.79
C THR A 160 -22.64 -1.75 26.08
N ARG A 161 -22.04 -0.78 26.78
CA ARG A 161 -22.73 0.46 27.15
C ARG A 161 -23.03 1.34 25.93
N ALA A 162 -22.08 1.50 25.04
CA ALA A 162 -22.25 2.30 23.83
C ALA A 162 -23.30 1.70 22.89
N LEU A 163 -23.29 0.37 22.72
CA LEU A 163 -24.26 -0.35 21.88
C LEU A 163 -25.68 -0.28 22.47
N GLY A 164 -25.81 -0.43 23.80
CA GLY A 164 -27.11 -0.27 24.47
C GLY A 164 -27.71 1.13 24.34
N GLN A 165 -26.88 2.18 24.25
CA GLN A 165 -27.35 3.56 24.03
C GLN A 165 -27.77 3.82 22.57
N ALA A 166 -27.09 3.18 21.60
CA ALA A 166 -27.44 3.27 20.19
C ALA A 166 -28.83 2.67 19.90
N GLU A 167 -29.16 1.54 20.53
CA GLU A 167 -30.49 0.92 20.40
C GLU A 167 -31.60 1.75 21.07
N ALA A 168 -31.33 2.38 22.21
CA ALA A 168 -32.30 3.20 22.93
C ALA A 168 -32.71 4.47 22.14
N THR A 169 -31.80 5.04 21.35
CA THR A 169 -32.03 6.27 20.57
C THR A 169 -32.97 6.05 19.38
N THR A 170 -33.05 4.83 18.86
CA THR A 170 -33.93 4.46 17.74
C THR A 170 -35.41 4.33 18.13
N THR A 171 -35.73 4.29 19.44
CA THR A 171 -37.11 4.04 19.92
C THR A 171 -37.88 5.34 20.27
N ILE A 172 -37.26 6.52 20.24
CA ILE A 172 -37.92 7.80 20.55
C ILE A 172 -37.95 8.73 19.34
N GLN A 173 -38.58 8.30 18.24
CA GLN A 173 -39.01 9.24 17.19
C GLN A 173 -40.35 8.80 16.58
N THR A 174 -41.41 8.94 17.37
CA THR A 174 -42.79 8.98 16.86
C THR A 174 -43.66 9.76 17.86
N GLY A 175 -44.01 11.01 17.52
CA GLY A 175 -45.09 11.71 18.22
C GLY A 175 -45.00 13.23 18.26
N ALA A 176 -45.95 13.87 17.58
CA ALA A 176 -46.54 15.20 17.84
C ALA A 176 -45.84 16.45 17.28
N THR A 177 -46.22 16.76 16.04
CA THR A 177 -46.40 18.12 15.52
C THR A 177 -47.28 18.93 16.47
N THR A 178 -46.77 20.03 17.04
CA THR A 178 -47.63 21.07 17.63
C THR A 178 -47.22 22.43 17.10
N THR A 179 -48.08 22.98 16.26
CA THR A 179 -48.11 24.36 15.81
C THR A 179 -48.29 25.30 17.01
N THR A 180 -47.46 26.35 17.14
CA THR A 180 -47.84 27.55 17.88
C THR A 180 -47.28 28.77 17.15
N ALA A 181 -48.19 29.59 16.63
CA ALA A 181 -47.92 30.90 16.09
C ALA A 181 -47.91 31.95 17.21
N GLY A 182 -47.06 32.97 17.11
CA GLY A 182 -47.20 34.19 17.90
C GLY A 182 -45.98 35.11 17.93
N GLY A 183 -46.06 36.24 17.19
CA GLY A 183 -45.71 37.57 17.71
C GLY A 183 -44.26 38.06 17.57
N ALA A 184 -44.09 39.12 16.78
CA ALA A 184 -42.86 39.87 16.54
C ALA A 184 -42.45 40.82 17.69
N ALA A 185 -41.14 41.06 17.85
CA ALA A 185 -40.54 42.36 18.18
C ALA A 185 -39.00 42.33 17.98
N GLY A 186 -38.44 43.43 17.46
CA GLY A 186 -37.09 43.55 16.89
C GLY A 186 -35.91 43.58 17.88
N GLY A 187 -34.71 43.52 17.31
CA GLY A 187 -33.54 44.25 17.85
C GLY A 187 -32.24 43.48 18.02
N SER A 188 -31.39 43.54 16.99
CA SER A 188 -29.91 43.66 17.02
C SER A 188 -29.04 42.64 17.78
N GLY A 189 -28.12 42.03 17.02
CA GLY A 189 -26.77 41.67 17.49
C GLY A 189 -26.57 40.22 17.89
N SER A 190 -26.80 39.26 16.99
CA SER A 190 -26.44 37.86 17.19
C SER A 190 -25.11 37.55 16.51
N GLY A 191 -24.04 37.48 17.30
CA GLY A 191 -22.84 36.73 16.95
C GLY A 191 -23.15 35.24 17.13
N ILE A 192 -23.27 34.53 16.02
CA ILE A 192 -23.40 33.06 16.00
C ILE A 192 -21.99 32.50 15.81
N PRO A 193 -21.46 31.67 16.74
CA PRO A 193 -20.12 31.12 16.62
C PRO A 193 -20.08 30.09 15.47
N TRP A 194 -19.17 30.30 14.51
CA TRP A 194 -18.96 29.44 13.33
C TRP A 194 -18.31 28.07 13.65
N GLY A 195 -18.34 27.63 14.90
CA GLY A 195 -17.65 26.41 15.34
C GLY A 195 -18.36 25.08 15.05
N ALA A 196 -19.59 25.09 14.52
CA ALA A 196 -20.41 23.87 14.39
C ALA A 196 -20.62 23.39 12.95
N VAL A 197 -20.07 24.08 11.93
CA VAL A 197 -20.24 23.69 10.51
C VAL A 197 -19.04 22.88 9.98
N LEU A 198 -17.88 22.94 10.65
CA LEU A 198 -16.67 22.18 10.25
C LEU A 198 -16.59 20.75 10.82
N ALA A 199 -17.46 20.38 11.76
CA ALA A 199 -17.43 19.06 12.40
C ALA A 199 -18.19 17.96 11.63
N VAL A 200 -19.03 18.33 10.65
CA VAL A 200 -19.82 17.37 9.85
C VAL A 200 -19.15 17.05 8.50
N ALA A 201 -18.25 17.91 8.01
CA ALA A 201 -17.52 17.66 6.76
C ALA A 201 -16.41 16.61 6.89
N VAL A 202 -15.89 16.38 8.10
CA VAL A 202 -14.84 15.37 8.37
C VAL A 202 -15.41 13.95 8.49
N LEU A 203 -16.69 13.81 8.86
CA LEU A 203 -17.30 12.50 9.12
C LEU A 203 -17.77 11.76 7.86
N LEU A 204 -17.88 12.45 6.72
CA LEU A 204 -18.26 11.83 5.45
C LEU A 204 -17.04 11.54 4.54
N GLY A 205 -15.98 12.35 4.59
CA GLY A 205 -14.76 12.13 3.79
C GLY A 205 -13.83 11.02 4.30
N GLY A 206 -13.87 10.70 5.61
CA GLY A 206 -13.00 9.69 6.20
C GLY A 206 -13.20 8.26 5.65
N GLY A 207 -14.43 7.90 5.30
CA GLY A 207 -14.75 6.57 4.74
C GLY A 207 -14.23 6.37 3.31
N PHE A 208 -14.09 7.46 2.56
CA PHE A 208 -13.63 7.41 1.17
C PHE A 208 -12.10 7.33 1.05
N LEU A 209 -11.38 7.89 2.03
CA LEU A 209 -9.91 7.82 2.12
C LEU A 209 -9.38 6.41 2.40
N ILE A 210 -10.06 5.64 3.26
CA ILE A 210 -9.67 4.25 3.54
C ILE A 210 -10.00 3.36 2.32
N TRP A 211 -11.13 3.62 1.66
CA TRP A 211 -11.53 2.89 0.46
C TRP A 211 -10.57 3.10 -0.71
N SER A 212 -10.18 4.33 -1.01
CA SER A 212 -9.22 4.65 -2.09
C SER A 212 -7.83 4.07 -1.83
N ALA A 213 -7.33 4.11 -0.59
CA ALA A 213 -6.04 3.52 -0.21
C ALA A 213 -6.03 1.99 -0.28
N VAL A 214 -7.10 1.32 0.19
CA VAL A 214 -7.25 -0.14 0.13
C VAL A 214 -7.51 -0.63 -1.30
N ARG A 215 -8.18 0.17 -2.14
CA ARG A 215 -8.37 -0.15 -3.56
C ARG A 215 -7.08 0.05 -4.36
N ARG A 216 -6.29 1.08 -4.08
CA ARG A 216 -5.01 1.37 -4.75
C ARG A 216 -3.95 0.29 -4.48
N SER A 217 -3.92 -0.28 -3.27
CA SER A 217 -3.05 -1.43 -2.95
C SER A 217 -3.47 -2.71 -3.71
N ARG A 218 -4.77 -2.87 -3.98
CA ARG A 218 -5.31 -3.98 -4.79
C ARG A 218 -5.13 -3.77 -6.30
N SER A 219 -5.20 -2.53 -6.79
CA SER A 219 -5.01 -2.20 -8.22
C SER A 219 -3.54 -2.20 -8.65
N GLY A 220 -2.59 -2.08 -7.73
CA GLY A 220 -1.15 -2.24 -7.99
C GLY A 220 -0.73 -3.67 -8.38
N ALA A 221 -1.50 -4.68 -7.94
CA ALA A 221 -1.23 -6.09 -8.25
C ALA A 221 -1.88 -6.58 -9.56
N ALA A 222 -2.77 -5.78 -10.17
CA ALA A 222 -3.56 -6.18 -11.34
C ALA A 222 -3.27 -5.36 -12.62
N ARG A 223 -2.11 -4.71 -12.71
CA ARG A 223 -1.66 -4.06 -13.95
C ARG A 223 -0.67 -4.97 -14.69
N LEU A 224 -1.17 -5.51 -15.81
CA LEU A 224 -0.42 -6.08 -16.94
C LEU A 224 0.44 -7.32 -16.62
N GLY A 225 -0.04 -8.50 -17.02
CA GLY A 225 0.77 -9.72 -17.06
C GLY A 225 2.05 -9.52 -17.88
N GLY A 226 3.16 -9.29 -17.18
CA GLY A 226 4.52 -9.38 -17.70
C GLY A 226 4.93 -10.85 -17.87
N PRO A 227 5.88 -11.14 -18.77
CA PRO A 227 6.23 -12.51 -19.16
C PRO A 227 6.77 -13.31 -17.96
N ALA A 228 6.29 -14.55 -17.85
CA ALA A 228 6.69 -15.50 -16.83
C ALA A 228 8.22 -15.70 -16.82
N GLY A 229 8.86 -15.50 -15.67
CA GLY A 229 10.22 -15.95 -15.45
C GLY A 229 10.32 -17.48 -15.55
N PRO A 230 11.41 -18.03 -16.10
CA PRO A 230 11.56 -19.47 -16.27
C PRO A 230 11.83 -20.13 -14.91
N GLY A 231 10.87 -20.89 -14.39
CA GLY A 231 11.12 -21.81 -13.26
C GLY A 231 10.03 -21.98 -12.22
N GLY A 232 8.97 -21.15 -12.22
CA GLY A 232 7.82 -21.35 -11.33
C GLY A 232 6.75 -22.19 -12.01
N THR A 233 6.38 -23.34 -11.45
CA THR A 233 5.11 -23.99 -11.81
C THR A 233 3.98 -22.99 -11.58
N PRO A 234 3.18 -22.60 -12.58
CA PRO A 234 2.10 -21.66 -12.38
C PRO A 234 1.12 -22.26 -11.38
N GLN A 235 1.09 -21.71 -10.17
CA GLN A 235 0.00 -21.92 -9.24
C GLN A 235 -1.24 -21.33 -9.93
N GLN A 236 -1.99 -22.18 -10.62
CA GLN A 236 -3.26 -21.82 -11.23
C GLN A 236 -4.20 -21.44 -10.09
N VAL A 237 -4.30 -20.14 -9.82
CA VAL A 237 -5.45 -19.59 -9.11
C VAL A 237 -6.68 -20.10 -9.86
N PRO A 238 -7.65 -20.74 -9.19
CA PRO A 238 -8.87 -21.22 -9.86
C PRO A 238 -9.47 -20.06 -10.66
N ALA A 239 -9.72 -20.29 -11.95
CA ALA A 239 -10.33 -19.27 -12.79
C ALA A 239 -11.70 -18.93 -12.19
N GLU A 240 -11.86 -17.66 -11.77
CA GLU A 240 -13.12 -17.13 -11.24
C GLU A 240 -14.28 -17.54 -12.12
N THR A 241 -15.33 -18.12 -11.53
CA THR A 241 -16.49 -18.58 -12.28
C THR A 241 -17.26 -17.39 -12.85
N LEU A 242 -17.99 -17.60 -13.96
CA LEU A 242 -18.79 -16.54 -14.57
C LEU A 242 -19.86 -15.97 -13.62
N GLU A 243 -20.40 -16.80 -12.73
CA GLU A 243 -21.40 -16.40 -11.75
C GLU A 243 -20.79 -15.52 -10.65
N GLU A 244 -19.59 -15.87 -10.16
CA GLU A 244 -18.83 -15.03 -9.23
C GLU A 244 -18.49 -13.69 -9.86
N LEU A 245 -18.01 -13.69 -11.11
CA LEU A 245 -17.73 -12.46 -11.85
C LEU A 245 -18.96 -11.58 -12.00
N ARG A 246 -20.14 -12.19 -12.27
CA ARG A 246 -21.40 -11.47 -12.37
C ARG A 246 -21.83 -10.87 -11.03
N ARG A 247 -21.69 -11.63 -9.92
CA ARG A 247 -21.97 -11.13 -8.56
C ARG A 247 -21.07 -9.94 -8.23
N ARG A 248 -19.76 -10.05 -8.49
CA ARG A 248 -18.79 -8.96 -8.28
C ARG A 248 -19.14 -7.72 -9.09
N VAL A 249 -19.46 -7.88 -10.38
CA VAL A 249 -19.88 -6.76 -11.24
C VAL A 249 -21.13 -6.07 -10.71
N SER A 250 -22.13 -6.83 -10.25
CA SER A 250 -23.34 -6.23 -9.68
C SER A 250 -23.07 -5.47 -8.40
N ALA A 251 -22.22 -5.98 -7.50
CA ALA A 251 -21.80 -5.27 -6.30
C ALA A 251 -21.06 -3.97 -6.66
N GLU A 252 -20.06 -4.06 -7.54
CA GLU A 252 -19.23 -2.93 -7.96
C GLU A 252 -20.04 -1.80 -8.63
N LEU A 253 -21.06 -2.13 -9.41
CA LEU A 253 -21.96 -1.14 -10.01
C LEU A 253 -22.76 -0.36 -8.96
N VAL A 254 -23.22 -1.04 -7.90
CA VAL A 254 -23.93 -0.39 -6.79
C VAL A 254 -22.98 0.48 -5.98
N GLU A 255 -21.81 -0.05 -5.63
CA GLU A 255 -20.77 0.70 -4.91
C GLU A 255 -20.35 1.96 -5.67
N THR A 256 -20.17 1.87 -6.99
CA THR A 256 -19.82 3.03 -7.83
C THR A 256 -20.95 4.07 -7.89
N ASP A 257 -22.21 3.64 -7.94
CA ASP A 257 -23.37 4.54 -7.90
C ASP A 257 -23.45 5.30 -6.57
N ASP A 258 -23.23 4.59 -5.45
CA ASP A 258 -23.22 5.20 -4.12
C ASP A 258 -22.00 6.13 -3.93
N ALA A 259 -20.82 5.75 -4.41
CA ALA A 259 -19.64 6.61 -4.41
C ALA A 259 -19.87 7.92 -5.17
N ILE A 260 -20.56 7.88 -6.31
CA ILE A 260 -20.94 9.08 -7.07
C ILE A 260 -21.92 9.97 -6.29
N LYS A 261 -22.89 9.39 -5.58
CA LYS A 261 -23.83 10.15 -4.74
C LYS A 261 -23.08 10.86 -3.62
N THR A 262 -22.27 10.13 -2.86
CA THR A 262 -21.45 10.68 -1.77
C THR A 262 -20.52 11.77 -2.30
N SER A 263 -19.81 11.52 -3.40
CA SER A 263 -18.93 12.52 -4.03
C SER A 263 -19.68 13.76 -4.51
N SER A 264 -20.93 13.61 -4.95
CA SER A 264 -21.77 14.76 -5.35
C SER A 264 -22.10 15.66 -4.15
N ASP A 265 -22.34 15.07 -2.98
CA ASP A 265 -22.57 15.81 -1.74
C ASP A 265 -21.26 16.48 -1.27
N GLU A 266 -20.13 15.76 -1.34
CA GLU A 266 -18.79 16.29 -1.05
C GLU A 266 -18.40 17.52 -1.88
N VAL A 267 -18.74 17.53 -3.18
CA VAL A 267 -18.53 18.71 -4.03
C VAL A 267 -19.26 19.94 -3.47
N GLY A 268 -20.47 19.76 -2.93
CA GLY A 268 -21.22 20.84 -2.28
C GLY A 268 -20.48 21.42 -1.08
N PHE A 269 -19.90 20.56 -0.25
CA PHE A 269 -19.07 20.98 0.90
C PHE A 269 -17.77 21.65 0.45
N ALA A 270 -17.09 21.08 -0.55
CA ALA A 270 -15.87 21.64 -1.12
C ALA A 270 -16.07 23.07 -1.68
N ILE A 271 -17.19 23.32 -2.36
CA ILE A 271 -17.55 24.66 -2.84
C ILE A 271 -17.74 25.64 -1.67
N ALA A 272 -18.36 25.19 -0.58
CA ALA A 272 -18.60 26.04 0.60
C ALA A 272 -17.30 26.38 1.35
N GLU A 273 -16.36 25.43 1.42
CA GLU A 273 -15.12 25.53 2.19
C GLU A 273 -14.00 26.24 1.40
N PHE A 274 -13.80 25.88 0.13
CA PHE A 274 -12.67 26.35 -0.70
C PHE A 274 -13.09 27.19 -1.92
N GLY A 275 -14.40 27.35 -2.15
CA GLY A 275 -14.94 28.13 -3.26
C GLY A 275 -15.13 27.31 -4.55
N ALA A 276 -16.01 27.84 -5.42
CA ALA A 276 -16.42 27.14 -6.65
C ALA A 276 -15.29 26.92 -7.66
N GLU A 277 -14.31 27.83 -7.73
CA GLU A 277 -13.17 27.69 -8.64
C GLU A 277 -12.29 26.49 -8.26
N GLN A 278 -12.01 26.31 -6.97
CA GLN A 278 -11.19 25.21 -6.47
C GLN A 278 -11.91 23.87 -6.53
N ALA A 279 -13.24 23.86 -6.39
CA ALA A 279 -14.07 22.67 -6.50
C ALA A 279 -14.41 22.25 -7.95
N ALA A 280 -14.11 23.07 -8.95
CA ALA A 280 -14.44 22.78 -10.36
C ALA A 280 -13.84 21.45 -10.88
N PRO A 281 -12.59 21.06 -10.54
CA PRO A 281 -12.06 19.76 -10.94
C PRO A 281 -12.81 18.58 -10.32
N PHE A 282 -13.26 18.69 -9.07
CA PHE A 282 -14.03 17.64 -8.41
C PHE A 282 -15.42 17.51 -9.02
N GLN A 283 -16.08 18.64 -9.30
CA GLN A 283 -17.32 18.64 -10.05
C GLN A 283 -17.17 17.97 -11.42
N SER A 284 -16.10 18.27 -12.16
CA SER A 284 -15.81 17.62 -13.45
C SER A 284 -15.58 16.12 -13.29
N ALA A 285 -14.88 15.69 -12.24
CA ALA A 285 -14.63 14.27 -11.97
C ALA A 285 -15.91 13.51 -11.65
N VAL A 286 -16.84 14.10 -10.88
CA VAL A 286 -18.15 13.51 -10.61
C VAL A 286 -18.97 13.34 -11.91
N GLU A 287 -18.97 14.35 -12.78
CA GLU A 287 -19.64 14.27 -14.09
C GLU A 287 -18.98 13.26 -15.05
N GLU A 288 -17.67 13.06 -14.94
CA GLU A 288 -16.95 12.01 -15.68
C GLU A 288 -17.27 10.62 -15.13
N ALA A 289 -17.24 10.44 -13.81
CA ALA A 289 -17.60 9.18 -13.16
C ALA A 289 -19.04 8.76 -13.49
N ARG A 290 -19.99 9.70 -13.53
CA ARG A 290 -21.37 9.47 -14.00
C ARG A 290 -21.41 8.92 -15.43
N ARG A 291 -20.62 9.50 -16.34
CA ARG A 291 -20.53 9.03 -17.74
C ARG A 291 -19.94 7.63 -17.85
N GLU A 292 -18.93 7.32 -17.03
CA GLU A 292 -18.33 5.98 -16.97
C GLU A 292 -19.34 4.94 -16.43
N LEU A 293 -20.07 5.26 -15.35
CA LEU A 293 -21.12 4.41 -14.81
C LEU A 293 -22.27 4.19 -15.81
N ASP A 294 -22.69 5.22 -16.54
CA ASP A 294 -23.67 5.10 -17.62
C ASP A 294 -23.21 4.16 -18.75
N GLN A 295 -21.92 4.20 -19.10
CA GLN A 295 -21.31 3.28 -20.07
C GLN A 295 -21.28 1.85 -19.50
N ALA A 296 -20.94 1.69 -18.23
CA ALA A 296 -20.94 0.42 -17.52
C ALA A 296 -22.34 -0.23 -17.51
N PHE A 297 -23.40 0.52 -17.19
CA PHE A 297 -24.78 0.03 -17.26
C PHE A 297 -25.23 -0.32 -18.68
N ARG A 298 -24.77 0.42 -19.70
CA ARG A 298 -25.06 0.08 -21.11
C ARG A 298 -24.44 -1.25 -21.51
N LEU A 299 -23.19 -1.49 -21.14
CA LEU A 299 -22.52 -2.77 -21.37
C LEU A 299 -23.17 -3.91 -20.57
N HIS A 300 -23.58 -3.64 -19.32
CA HIS A 300 -24.27 -4.64 -18.50
C HIS A 300 -25.62 -5.06 -19.10
N LYS A 301 -26.36 -4.14 -19.73
CA LYS A 301 -27.62 -4.46 -20.45
C LYS A 301 -27.39 -5.36 -21.66
N GLN A 302 -26.28 -5.18 -22.39
CA GLN A 302 -25.92 -6.01 -23.55
C GLN A 302 -25.56 -7.45 -23.19
N LEU A 303 -25.37 -7.76 -21.90
CA LEU A 303 -25.12 -9.12 -21.43
C LEU A 303 -26.27 -10.08 -21.81
N GLY A 304 -27.50 -9.57 -21.90
CA GLY A 304 -28.67 -10.35 -22.34
C GLY A 304 -28.67 -10.69 -23.84
N ASP A 305 -27.87 -10.01 -24.65
CA ASP A 305 -27.81 -10.21 -26.11
C ASP A 305 -26.77 -11.27 -26.52
N THR A 306 -25.88 -11.65 -25.60
CA THR A 306 -24.78 -12.61 -25.82
C THR A 306 -25.02 -13.90 -25.02
N ASN A 307 -24.93 -15.05 -25.68
CA ASN A 307 -25.17 -16.37 -25.06
C ASN A 307 -23.89 -17.22 -24.90
N ASP A 308 -22.75 -16.77 -25.41
CA ASP A 308 -21.47 -17.44 -25.23
C ASP A 308 -20.70 -16.90 -24.01
N GLU A 309 -20.09 -17.80 -23.25
CA GLU A 309 -19.34 -17.48 -22.03
C GLU A 309 -18.17 -16.50 -22.28
N PRO A 310 -17.35 -16.63 -23.35
CA PRO A 310 -16.26 -15.68 -23.62
C PRO A 310 -16.76 -14.25 -23.83
N GLY A 311 -17.82 -14.05 -24.61
CA GLY A 311 -18.43 -12.75 -24.82
C GLY A 311 -19.02 -12.15 -23.54
N GLN A 312 -19.68 -12.99 -22.71
CA GLN A 312 -20.18 -12.54 -21.40
C GLN A 312 -19.03 -12.12 -20.46
N ARG A 313 -17.95 -12.89 -20.38
CA ARG A 313 -16.76 -12.51 -19.59
C ARG A 313 -16.13 -11.20 -20.09
N ALA A 314 -16.03 -11.02 -21.40
CA ALA A 314 -15.48 -9.79 -21.99
C ALA A 314 -16.31 -8.55 -21.62
N LEU A 315 -17.65 -8.63 -21.72
CA LEU A 315 -18.55 -7.55 -21.32
C LEU A 315 -18.45 -7.25 -19.83
N LEU A 316 -18.48 -8.28 -18.96
CA LEU A 316 -18.35 -8.12 -17.52
C LEU A 316 -17.00 -7.49 -17.12
N THR A 317 -15.92 -7.87 -17.81
CA THR A 317 -14.59 -7.27 -17.60
C THR A 317 -14.58 -5.79 -18.02
N ALA A 318 -15.19 -5.45 -19.15
CA ALA A 318 -15.30 -4.06 -19.59
C ALA A 318 -16.13 -3.22 -18.60
N VAL A 319 -17.20 -3.78 -18.02
CA VAL A 319 -17.98 -3.12 -16.96
C VAL A 319 -17.09 -2.80 -15.75
N LEU A 320 -16.29 -3.76 -15.28
CA LEU A 320 -15.35 -3.52 -14.16
C LEU A 320 -14.29 -2.46 -14.50
N GLN A 321 -13.83 -2.39 -15.75
CA GLN A 321 -12.87 -1.36 -16.16
C GLN A 321 -13.47 0.04 -16.06
N HIS A 322 -14.73 0.21 -16.47
CA HIS A 322 -15.43 1.49 -16.35
C HIS A 322 -15.65 1.90 -14.89
N THR A 323 -16.02 0.98 -14.01
CA THR A 323 -16.18 1.28 -12.57
C THR A 323 -14.84 1.62 -11.93
N VAL A 324 -13.75 0.92 -12.26
CA VAL A 324 -12.40 1.27 -11.79
C VAL A 324 -12.01 2.67 -12.22
N VAL A 325 -12.21 3.05 -13.48
CA VAL A 325 -11.88 4.40 -13.97
C VAL A 325 -12.73 5.47 -13.28
N ALA A 326 -14.02 5.21 -13.06
CA ALA A 326 -14.90 6.13 -12.33
C ALA A 326 -14.40 6.36 -10.90
N ASN A 327 -14.10 5.28 -10.19
CA ASN A 327 -13.71 5.30 -8.79
C ASN A 327 -12.33 5.93 -8.58
N GLU A 328 -11.32 5.56 -9.39
CA GLU A 328 -9.98 6.16 -9.33
C GLU A 328 -10.02 7.70 -9.51
N ARG A 329 -10.96 8.21 -10.31
CA ARG A 329 -11.13 9.66 -10.53
C ARG A 329 -11.74 10.35 -9.33
N LEU A 330 -12.78 9.76 -8.72
CA LEU A 330 -13.39 10.29 -7.50
C LEU A 330 -12.36 10.28 -6.36
N ASP A 331 -11.66 9.14 -6.19
CA ASP A 331 -10.60 8.90 -5.19
C ASP A 331 -9.57 10.02 -5.19
N THR A 332 -9.04 10.31 -6.37
CA THR A 332 -8.04 11.35 -6.56
C THR A 332 -8.53 12.73 -6.11
N GLN A 333 -9.82 13.04 -6.29
CA GLN A 333 -10.36 14.36 -5.93
C GLN A 333 -10.68 14.48 -4.45
N SER A 334 -11.28 13.49 -3.81
CA SER A 334 -11.50 13.56 -2.36
C SER A 334 -10.17 13.53 -1.59
N GLU A 335 -9.20 12.67 -1.98
CA GLU A 335 -7.84 12.68 -1.42
C GLU A 335 -7.20 14.09 -1.49
N ARG A 336 -7.49 14.84 -2.54
CA ARG A 336 -7.00 16.22 -2.69
C ARG A 336 -7.69 17.18 -1.71
N PHE A 337 -9.01 17.07 -1.55
CA PHE A 337 -9.76 17.92 -0.62
C PHE A 337 -9.43 17.63 0.84
N ASP A 338 -9.20 16.38 1.19
CA ASP A 338 -8.78 16.04 2.55
C ASP A 338 -7.38 16.57 2.86
N ARG A 339 -6.47 16.48 1.88
CA ARG A 339 -5.17 17.18 1.97
C ARG A 339 -5.35 18.68 2.15
N LEU A 340 -6.25 19.34 1.41
CA LEU A 340 -6.51 20.77 1.59
C LEU A 340 -7.03 21.10 3.00
N ARG A 341 -7.93 20.29 3.56
CA ARG A 341 -8.45 20.45 4.93
C ARG A 341 -7.36 20.29 5.98
N ASP A 342 -6.46 19.33 5.79
CA ASP A 342 -5.35 19.12 6.72
C ASP A 342 -4.30 20.22 6.61
N LEU A 343 -4.04 20.71 5.40
CA LEU A 343 -3.18 21.86 5.16
C LEU A 343 -3.76 23.14 5.73
N GLU A 344 -5.07 23.35 5.72
CA GLU A 344 -5.69 24.51 6.37
C GLU A 344 -5.38 24.56 7.88
N LYS A 345 -5.34 23.39 8.53
CA LYS A 345 -5.02 23.25 9.95
C LYS A 345 -3.52 23.43 10.22
N GLN A 346 -2.66 22.95 9.32
CA GLN A 346 -1.21 22.81 9.49
C GLN A 346 -0.37 23.77 8.63
N ALA A 347 -1.00 24.77 8.00
CA ALA A 347 -0.33 25.67 7.05
C ALA A 347 0.96 26.32 7.61
N PRO A 348 1.02 26.82 8.86
CA PRO A 348 2.24 27.42 9.40
C PRO A 348 3.43 26.45 9.44
N GLU A 349 3.20 25.22 9.91
CA GLU A 349 4.21 24.18 10.02
C GLU A 349 4.69 23.72 8.64
N VAL A 350 3.75 23.60 7.69
CA VAL A 350 4.05 23.21 6.31
C VAL A 350 4.94 24.23 5.61
N PHE A 351 4.64 25.52 5.72
CA PHE A 351 5.48 26.56 5.12
C PHE A 351 6.87 26.62 5.77
N ALA A 352 6.97 26.39 7.09
CA ALA A 352 8.26 26.29 7.77
C ALA A 352 9.09 25.09 7.27
N GLY A 353 8.45 23.95 6.96
CA GLY A 353 9.11 22.81 6.33
C GLY A 353 9.62 23.13 4.92
N LEU A 354 8.80 23.81 4.11
CA LEU A 354 9.17 24.24 2.75
C LEU A 354 10.36 25.21 2.73
N ASP A 355 10.50 26.07 3.75
CA ASP A 355 11.64 26.99 3.89
C ASP A 355 12.99 26.24 4.01
N GLY A 356 12.98 25.01 4.56
CA GLY A 356 14.15 24.14 4.61
C GLY A 356 14.34 23.32 3.33
N GLN A 357 13.26 22.72 2.83
CA GLN A 357 13.31 21.77 1.71
C GLN A 357 13.65 22.42 0.36
N LEU A 358 13.08 23.59 0.06
CA LEU A 358 13.26 24.22 -1.25
C LEU A 358 14.73 24.60 -1.53
N PRO A 359 15.46 25.27 -0.62
CA PRO A 359 16.89 25.55 -0.83
C PRO A 359 17.75 24.29 -1.00
N GLU A 360 17.42 23.21 -0.30
CA GLU A 360 18.14 21.93 -0.43
C GLU A 360 17.96 21.34 -1.84
N LEU A 361 16.72 21.27 -2.34
CA LEU A 361 16.44 20.78 -3.69
C LEU A 361 17.07 21.68 -4.76
N GLU A 362 17.08 22.99 -4.56
CA GLU A 362 17.73 23.92 -5.50
C GLU A 362 19.23 23.78 -5.54
N ALA A 363 19.88 23.52 -4.41
CA ALA A 363 21.30 23.24 -4.35
C ALA A 363 21.66 21.92 -5.08
N ARG A 364 20.71 20.97 -5.18
CA ARG A 364 20.88 19.74 -5.95
C ARG A 364 20.82 19.95 -7.46
N VAL A 365 20.05 20.92 -7.97
CA VAL A 365 19.91 21.18 -9.41
C VAL A 365 21.26 21.29 -10.15
N PRO A 366 22.22 22.14 -9.75
CA PRO A 366 23.50 22.23 -10.44
C PRO A 366 24.33 20.95 -10.34
N LEU A 367 24.22 20.18 -9.25
CA LEU A 367 24.90 18.89 -9.10
C LEU A 367 24.37 17.86 -10.09
N VAL A 368 23.04 17.76 -10.22
CA VAL A 368 22.40 16.85 -11.16
C VAL A 368 22.65 17.26 -12.62
N ARG A 369 22.74 18.57 -12.92
CA ARG A 369 23.18 19.04 -14.25
C ARG A 369 24.61 18.58 -14.57
N GLN A 370 25.51 18.62 -13.58
CA GLN A 370 26.88 18.13 -13.76
C GLN A 370 26.88 16.62 -13.99
N GLU A 371 26.16 15.85 -13.18
CA GLU A 371 26.03 14.39 -13.33
C GLU A 371 25.49 14.03 -14.73
N LEU A 372 24.44 14.73 -15.19
CA LEU A 372 23.89 14.52 -16.52
C LEU A 372 24.90 14.86 -17.64
N ALA A 373 25.73 15.89 -17.45
CA ALA A 373 26.79 16.23 -18.40
C ALA A 373 27.90 15.16 -18.44
N GLU A 374 28.25 14.58 -17.29
CA GLU A 374 29.19 13.46 -17.18
C GLU A 374 28.63 12.21 -17.86
N LEU A 375 27.35 11.89 -17.65
CA LEU A 375 26.66 10.82 -18.37
C LEU A 375 26.63 11.07 -19.88
N ALA A 376 26.35 12.29 -20.31
CA ALA A 376 26.30 12.66 -21.73
C ALA A 376 27.67 12.61 -22.42
N ALA A 377 28.77 12.61 -21.66
CA ALA A 377 30.11 12.37 -22.20
C ALA A 377 30.37 10.89 -22.55
N VAL A 378 29.59 9.96 -21.97
CA VAL A 378 29.78 8.50 -22.11
C VAL A 378 28.64 7.85 -22.91
N TYR A 379 27.40 8.30 -22.72
CA TYR A 379 26.19 7.70 -23.28
C TYR A 379 25.59 8.59 -24.39
N SER A 380 24.83 8.00 -25.32
CA SER A 380 24.19 8.81 -26.37
C SER A 380 23.00 9.63 -25.84
N ALA A 381 22.65 10.67 -26.60
CA ALA A 381 21.46 11.47 -26.35
C ALA A 381 20.15 10.64 -26.35
N ALA A 382 20.09 9.52 -27.10
CA ALA A 382 18.92 8.66 -27.11
C ALA A 382 18.72 7.96 -25.75
N ALA A 383 19.81 7.46 -25.15
CA ALA A 383 19.79 6.80 -23.85
C ALA A 383 19.39 7.75 -22.70
N LEU A 384 19.70 9.04 -22.84
CA LEU A 384 19.41 10.08 -21.84
C LEU A 384 18.15 10.89 -22.16
N SER A 385 17.47 10.61 -23.27
CA SER A 385 16.38 11.45 -23.78
C SER A 385 15.22 11.64 -22.79
N SER A 386 14.93 10.61 -21.98
CA SER A 386 13.87 10.64 -20.97
C SER A 386 14.18 11.53 -19.76
N VAL A 387 15.45 11.87 -19.53
CA VAL A 387 15.89 12.64 -18.35
C VAL A 387 16.64 13.93 -18.71
N ALA A 388 16.86 14.18 -20.00
CA ALA A 388 17.67 15.30 -20.47
C ALA A 388 17.12 16.68 -20.04
N ALA A 389 15.79 16.83 -19.99
CA ALA A 389 15.14 18.07 -19.58
C ALA A 389 14.89 18.18 -18.07
N ASN A 390 15.04 17.07 -17.32
CA ASN A 390 14.60 16.98 -15.94
C ASN A 390 15.21 18.05 -15.01
N PRO A 391 16.50 18.40 -15.09
CA PRO A 391 17.06 19.42 -14.19
C PRO A 391 16.45 20.82 -14.43
N ASP A 392 16.13 21.15 -15.67
CA ASP A 392 15.54 22.44 -16.03
C ASP A 392 14.04 22.49 -15.71
N GLU A 393 13.34 21.37 -15.92
CA GLU A 393 11.96 21.20 -15.45
C GLU A 393 11.88 21.28 -13.92
N ALA A 394 12.78 20.61 -13.20
CA ALA A 394 12.87 20.66 -11.75
C ALA A 394 13.13 22.09 -11.26
N ALA A 395 14.06 22.83 -11.88
CA ALA A 395 14.29 24.23 -11.55
C ALA A 395 13.04 25.10 -11.74
N SER A 396 12.28 24.87 -12.81
CA SER A 396 11.03 25.59 -13.07
C SER A 396 9.97 25.27 -12.02
N ARG A 397 9.86 24.00 -11.61
CA ARG A 397 8.95 23.57 -10.53
C ARG A 397 9.33 24.17 -9.18
N LEU A 398 10.62 24.25 -8.86
CA LEU A 398 11.11 24.86 -7.62
C LEU A 398 10.84 26.39 -7.59
N SER A 399 10.97 27.07 -8.73
CA SER A 399 10.58 28.48 -8.84
C SER A 399 9.09 28.67 -8.55
N PHE A 400 8.24 27.87 -9.18
CA PHE A 400 6.79 27.88 -8.93
C PHE A 400 6.47 27.56 -7.46
N ALA A 401 7.11 26.54 -6.87
CA ALA A 401 6.91 26.18 -5.48
C ALA A 401 7.26 27.33 -4.52
N ARG A 402 8.32 28.10 -4.81
CA ARG A 402 8.69 29.29 -4.03
C ARG A 402 7.64 30.41 -4.16
N GLU A 403 7.14 30.64 -5.36
CA GLU A 403 6.11 31.66 -5.61
C GLU A 403 4.84 31.33 -4.82
N GLU A 404 4.39 30.08 -4.87
CA GLU A 404 3.26 29.59 -4.09
C GLU A 404 3.51 29.65 -2.57
N ALA A 405 4.69 29.20 -2.11
CA ALA A 405 5.04 29.29 -0.70
C ALA A 405 5.09 30.74 -0.18
N ARG A 406 5.42 31.71 -1.05
CA ARG A 406 5.34 33.13 -0.71
C ARG A 406 3.89 33.61 -0.68
N ALA A 407 3.10 33.33 -1.72
CA ALA A 407 1.70 33.72 -1.80
C ALA A 407 0.89 33.17 -0.61
N GLY A 408 1.05 31.88 -0.30
CA GLY A 408 0.37 31.23 0.81
C GLY A 408 0.72 31.81 2.18
N ARG A 409 1.96 32.29 2.38
CA ARG A 409 2.32 33.03 3.60
C ARG A 409 1.68 34.41 3.66
N GLU A 410 1.56 35.10 2.53
CA GLU A 410 0.84 36.36 2.43
C GLU A 410 -0.66 36.15 2.77
N ASP A 411 -1.28 35.08 2.28
CA ASP A 411 -2.66 34.69 2.62
C ASP A 411 -2.83 34.31 4.09
N LEU A 412 -1.91 33.53 4.65
CA LEU A 412 -1.90 33.18 6.06
C LEU A 412 -1.83 34.43 6.95
N SER A 413 -1.00 35.41 6.58
CA SER A 413 -0.89 36.68 7.31
C SER A 413 -2.17 37.52 7.23
N ALA A 414 -2.97 37.32 6.18
CA ALA A 414 -4.25 38.00 5.97
C ALA A 414 -5.46 37.22 6.54
N GLY A 415 -5.23 36.08 7.20
CA GLY A 415 -6.29 35.23 7.77
C GLY A 415 -7.07 34.40 6.74
N ARG A 416 -6.59 34.34 5.50
CA ARG A 416 -7.15 33.56 4.38
C ARG A 416 -6.59 32.14 4.38
N ARG A 417 -7.08 31.31 5.32
CA ARG A 417 -6.51 29.98 5.56
C ARG A 417 -6.78 28.99 4.43
N GLY A 418 -7.97 29.03 3.82
CA GLY A 418 -8.30 28.17 2.68
C GLY A 418 -7.39 28.44 1.48
N GLU A 419 -7.16 29.71 1.15
CA GLU A 419 -6.25 30.12 0.07
C GLU A 419 -4.79 29.76 0.40
N ALA A 420 -4.37 29.97 1.65
CA ALA A 420 -3.06 29.53 2.11
C ALA A 420 -2.87 28.01 1.98
N ALA A 421 -3.90 27.20 2.28
CA ALA A 421 -3.87 25.75 2.13
C ALA A 421 -3.72 25.33 0.66
N VAL A 422 -4.41 26.02 -0.26
CA VAL A 422 -4.27 25.78 -1.71
C VAL A 422 -2.85 26.05 -2.18
N SER A 423 -2.26 27.19 -1.80
CA SER A 423 -0.86 27.50 -2.14
C SER A 423 0.14 26.56 -1.46
N ALA A 424 -0.13 26.13 -0.23
CA ALA A 424 0.70 25.12 0.46
C ALA A 424 0.71 23.81 -0.32
N LEU A 425 -0.46 23.33 -0.76
CA LEU A 425 -0.58 22.10 -1.56
C LEU A 425 0.19 22.24 -2.87
N ALA A 426 -0.02 23.34 -3.60
CA ALA A 426 0.65 23.60 -4.87
C ALA A 426 2.18 23.63 -4.72
N ALA A 427 2.68 24.26 -3.65
CA ALA A 427 4.10 24.30 -3.34
C ALA A 427 4.67 22.91 -3.01
N GLN A 428 3.97 22.12 -2.18
CA GLN A 428 4.39 20.76 -1.83
C GLN A 428 4.41 19.84 -3.06
N GLU A 429 3.37 19.87 -3.89
CA GLU A 429 3.29 19.05 -5.11
C GLU A 429 4.39 19.43 -6.10
N ALA A 430 4.66 20.72 -6.28
CA ALA A 430 5.74 21.18 -7.15
C ALA A 430 7.14 20.80 -6.61
N ALA A 431 7.36 20.89 -5.30
CA ALA A 431 8.59 20.43 -4.66
C ALA A 431 8.80 18.92 -4.82
N ALA A 432 7.74 18.12 -4.61
CA ALA A 432 7.78 16.67 -4.81
C ALA A 432 8.06 16.30 -6.28
N GLN A 433 7.44 17.00 -7.24
CA GLN A 433 7.73 16.81 -8.66
C GLN A 433 9.18 17.14 -9.00
N ALA A 434 9.72 18.25 -8.48
CA ALA A 434 11.12 18.62 -8.67
C ALA A 434 12.06 17.54 -8.12
N GLN A 435 11.79 17.05 -6.90
CA GLN A 435 12.56 15.97 -6.31
C GLN A 435 12.53 14.70 -7.18
N ALA A 436 11.34 14.27 -7.63
CA ALA A 436 11.19 13.08 -8.47
C ALA A 436 11.95 13.19 -9.81
N LEU A 437 11.95 14.38 -10.42
CA LEU A 437 12.70 14.70 -11.64
C LEU A 437 14.22 14.61 -11.42
N LEU A 438 14.73 15.18 -10.32
CA LEU A 438 16.14 15.11 -9.96
C LEU A 438 16.57 13.66 -9.66
N ASP A 439 15.76 12.93 -8.90
CA ASP A 439 16.02 11.53 -8.55
C ASP A 439 15.99 10.60 -9.77
N ALA A 440 15.20 10.93 -10.80
CA ALA A 440 15.13 10.15 -12.03
C ALA A 440 16.47 10.13 -12.79
N VAL A 441 17.25 11.21 -12.74
CA VAL A 441 18.58 11.26 -13.36
C VAL A 441 19.51 10.25 -12.69
N GLY A 442 19.55 10.24 -11.35
CA GLY A 442 20.38 9.29 -10.59
C GLY A 442 19.88 7.83 -10.69
N ARG A 443 18.58 7.60 -10.93
CA ARG A 443 18.08 6.26 -11.28
C ARG A 443 18.60 5.81 -12.65
N VAL A 444 18.46 6.64 -13.68
CA VAL A 444 18.99 6.32 -15.02
C VAL A 444 20.50 6.10 -15.00
N ALA A 445 21.25 6.87 -14.21
CA ALA A 445 22.68 6.67 -14.03
C ALA A 445 23.01 5.25 -13.52
N ARG A 446 22.28 4.79 -12.49
CA ARG A 446 22.42 3.43 -11.94
C ARG A 446 21.98 2.37 -12.95
N ASP A 447 20.83 2.54 -13.60
CA ASP A 447 20.32 1.59 -14.59
C ASP A 447 21.30 1.40 -15.75
N LEU A 448 21.93 2.49 -16.23
CA LEU A 448 22.94 2.44 -17.28
C LEU A 448 24.24 1.73 -16.83
N ALA A 449 24.64 1.91 -15.57
CA ALA A 449 25.80 1.23 -14.99
C ALA A 449 25.53 -0.27 -14.78
N GLU A 450 24.35 -0.64 -14.27
CA GLU A 450 23.93 -2.02 -14.09
C GLU A 450 23.74 -2.74 -15.41
N ALA A 451 23.16 -2.08 -16.41
CA ALA A 451 23.02 -2.64 -17.76
C ALA A 451 24.38 -2.99 -18.36
N ARG A 452 25.42 -2.17 -18.11
CA ARG A 452 26.78 -2.46 -18.55
C ARG A 452 27.33 -3.74 -17.91
N GLY A 453 27.10 -3.95 -16.61
CA GLY A 453 27.47 -5.20 -15.94
C GLY A 453 26.73 -6.41 -16.51
N ARG A 454 25.40 -6.29 -16.67
CA ARG A 454 24.58 -7.38 -17.25
C ARG A 454 24.94 -7.75 -18.69
N ILE A 455 25.39 -6.78 -19.50
CA ILE A 455 25.87 -7.06 -20.86
C ILE A 455 27.05 -8.05 -20.83
N GLU A 456 27.97 -7.96 -19.86
CA GLU A 456 29.13 -8.87 -19.80
C GLU A 456 28.68 -10.31 -19.54
N ASP A 457 27.75 -10.51 -18.61
CA ASP A 457 27.17 -11.82 -18.30
C ASP A 457 26.37 -12.40 -19.47
N ALA A 458 25.48 -11.58 -20.06
CA ALA A 458 24.68 -11.97 -21.21
C ALA A 458 25.54 -12.32 -22.44
N ILE A 459 26.64 -11.60 -22.68
CA ILE A 459 27.59 -11.95 -23.74
C ILE A 459 28.21 -13.32 -23.49
N ALA A 460 28.58 -13.62 -22.25
CA ALA A 460 29.18 -14.91 -21.90
C ALA A 460 28.17 -16.07 -22.07
N GLU A 461 26.90 -15.83 -21.74
CA GLU A 461 25.79 -16.75 -21.96
C GLU A 461 25.52 -17.00 -23.44
N THR A 462 25.23 -15.96 -24.22
CA THR A 462 24.94 -16.10 -25.64
C THR A 462 26.10 -16.73 -26.41
N ARG A 463 27.36 -16.51 -25.99
CA ARG A 463 28.53 -17.18 -26.59
C ARG A 463 28.55 -18.70 -26.31
N ARG A 464 28.10 -19.15 -25.13
CA ARG A 464 27.95 -20.59 -24.82
C ARG A 464 26.88 -21.20 -25.72
N ASP A 465 25.75 -20.52 -25.88
CA ASP A 465 24.63 -20.99 -26.69
C ASP A 465 24.96 -21.02 -28.19
N ILE A 466 25.71 -20.01 -28.67
CA ILE A 466 26.27 -20.03 -30.03
C ILE A 466 27.18 -21.25 -30.24
N ALA A 467 28.04 -21.56 -29.27
CA ALA A 467 28.94 -22.72 -29.37
C ALA A 467 28.17 -24.05 -29.36
N GLU A 468 27.14 -24.18 -28.52
CA GLU A 468 26.25 -25.34 -28.51
C GLU A 468 25.51 -25.48 -29.85
N ALA A 469 24.96 -24.37 -30.35
CA ALA A 469 24.24 -24.34 -31.61
C ALA A 469 25.13 -24.77 -32.79
N GLN A 470 26.39 -24.32 -32.83
CA GLN A 470 27.36 -24.75 -33.83
C GLN A 470 27.71 -26.25 -33.70
N ALA A 471 27.83 -26.76 -32.47
CA ALA A 471 28.11 -28.18 -32.22
C ALA A 471 26.94 -29.11 -32.57
N SER A 472 25.69 -28.63 -32.47
CA SER A 472 24.48 -29.41 -32.77
C SER A 472 24.34 -29.80 -34.25
N GLY A 473 25.02 -29.09 -35.16
CA GLY A 473 25.00 -29.35 -36.61
C GLY A 473 23.63 -29.15 -37.28
N ALA A 474 22.67 -28.48 -36.62
CA ALA A 474 21.32 -28.28 -37.15
C ALA A 474 21.28 -27.21 -38.27
N GLY A 475 20.29 -27.32 -39.17
CA GLY A 475 20.24 -26.67 -40.49
C GLY A 475 20.07 -25.12 -40.51
N GLY A 476 19.73 -24.60 -41.69
CA GLY A 476 19.88 -23.17 -42.04
C GLY A 476 19.19 -22.14 -41.12
N GLN A 477 18.08 -22.48 -40.44
CA GLN A 477 17.42 -21.58 -39.49
C GLN A 477 18.30 -21.32 -38.26
N LEU A 478 18.96 -22.35 -37.71
CA LEU A 478 19.87 -22.20 -36.58
C LEU A 478 21.13 -21.41 -37.01
N THR A 479 21.61 -21.60 -38.23
CA THR A 479 22.72 -20.81 -38.79
C THR A 479 22.40 -19.31 -38.86
N ALA A 480 21.18 -18.95 -39.27
CA ALA A 480 20.74 -17.55 -39.31
C ALA A 480 20.58 -16.92 -37.91
N LEU A 481 20.06 -17.70 -36.94
CA LEU A 481 19.95 -17.26 -35.55
C LEU A 481 21.33 -17.09 -34.90
N VAL A 482 22.27 -18.00 -35.14
CA VAL A 482 23.67 -17.87 -34.70
C VAL A 482 24.31 -16.60 -35.26
N ALA A 483 24.11 -16.29 -36.54
CA ALA A 483 24.63 -15.06 -37.12
C ALA A 483 24.02 -13.80 -36.49
N THR A 484 22.70 -13.82 -36.22
CA THR A 484 22.01 -12.72 -35.50
C THR A 484 22.55 -12.55 -34.08
N ALA A 485 22.70 -13.66 -33.35
CA ALA A 485 23.22 -13.65 -31.99
C ALA A 485 24.69 -13.17 -31.93
N GLN A 486 25.53 -13.56 -32.90
CA GLN A 486 26.90 -13.04 -33.03
C GLN A 486 26.91 -11.53 -33.26
N GLN A 487 26.04 -11.01 -34.14
CA GLN A 487 25.91 -9.56 -34.36
C GLN A 487 25.43 -8.84 -33.10
N ALA A 488 24.50 -9.42 -32.35
CA ALA A 488 24.02 -8.86 -31.10
C ALA A 488 25.13 -8.83 -30.02
N VAL A 489 25.93 -9.90 -29.91
CA VAL A 489 27.10 -9.96 -29.03
C VAL A 489 28.13 -8.89 -29.39
N ASP A 490 28.45 -8.72 -30.67
CA ASP A 490 29.42 -7.71 -31.12
C ASP A 490 28.90 -6.28 -30.86
N ALA A 491 27.61 -6.04 -31.10
CA ALA A 491 26.97 -4.76 -30.81
C ALA A 491 26.93 -4.46 -29.30
N ALA A 492 26.61 -5.46 -28.48
CA ALA A 492 26.60 -5.34 -27.03
C ALA A 492 28.00 -5.09 -26.46
N ALA A 493 29.03 -5.79 -26.96
CA ALA A 493 30.42 -5.59 -26.57
C ALA A 493 30.89 -4.16 -26.89
N GLN A 494 30.50 -3.62 -28.04
CA GLN A 494 30.78 -2.23 -28.41
C GLN A 494 30.01 -1.25 -27.51
N ALA A 495 28.76 -1.55 -27.16
CA ALA A 495 27.95 -0.73 -26.27
C ALA A 495 28.43 -0.75 -24.80
N ALA A 496 29.16 -1.78 -24.37
CA ALA A 496 29.76 -1.85 -23.04
C ALA A 496 31.19 -1.28 -22.98
N ALA A 497 31.75 -0.82 -24.13
CA ALA A 497 33.12 -0.32 -24.20
C ALA A 497 33.32 0.99 -23.42
N PRO A 498 34.51 1.24 -22.84
CA PRO A 498 34.79 2.44 -22.06
C PRO A 498 34.72 3.75 -22.86
N GLU A 499 34.88 3.68 -24.18
CA GLU A 499 34.99 4.86 -25.06
C GLU A 499 33.64 5.38 -25.62
N GLY A 500 32.50 4.85 -25.16
CA GLY A 500 31.20 5.45 -25.45
C GLY A 500 30.14 4.46 -25.88
N GLY A 501 29.58 3.77 -24.89
CA GLY A 501 28.40 2.93 -25.04
C GLY A 501 27.20 3.73 -25.52
N ARG A 502 26.87 3.61 -26.81
CA ARG A 502 25.84 4.46 -27.43
C ARG A 502 24.48 4.29 -26.74
N ASP A 503 24.13 3.10 -26.31
CA ASP A 503 22.93 2.85 -25.49
C ASP A 503 23.01 1.42 -24.91
N PRO A 504 23.53 1.22 -23.68
CA PRO A 504 23.65 -0.11 -23.10
C PRO A 504 22.28 -0.75 -22.84
N LEU A 505 21.24 0.03 -22.58
CA LEU A 505 19.89 -0.50 -22.35
C LEU A 505 19.26 -1.04 -23.65
N ALA A 506 19.45 -0.34 -24.78
CA ALA A 506 19.02 -0.86 -26.07
C ALA A 506 19.84 -2.09 -26.50
N ALA A 507 21.15 -2.06 -26.25
CA ALA A 507 22.03 -3.18 -26.59
C ALA A 507 21.71 -4.45 -25.78
N LEU A 508 21.49 -4.31 -24.46
CA LEU A 508 21.10 -5.40 -23.59
C LEU A 508 19.76 -6.02 -24.03
N ARG A 509 18.73 -5.19 -24.27
CA ARG A 509 17.43 -5.67 -24.78
C ARG A 509 17.55 -6.39 -26.12
N HIS A 510 18.43 -5.93 -27.00
CA HIS A 510 18.65 -6.58 -28.29
C HIS A 510 19.38 -7.93 -28.13
N LEU A 511 20.33 -8.01 -27.20
CA LEU A 511 21.06 -9.22 -26.87
C LEU A 511 20.14 -10.27 -26.24
N GLU A 512 19.41 -9.92 -25.18
CA GLU A 512 18.43 -10.79 -24.51
C GLU A 512 17.41 -11.35 -25.51
N LYS A 513 16.83 -10.51 -26.37
CA LYS A 513 15.90 -10.95 -27.41
C LYS A 513 16.53 -11.93 -28.41
N SER A 514 17.81 -11.74 -28.74
CA SER A 514 18.52 -12.61 -29.68
C SER A 514 18.89 -13.95 -29.04
N ASP A 515 19.23 -13.92 -27.75
CA ASP A 515 19.52 -15.06 -26.90
C ASP A 515 18.28 -15.95 -26.73
N GLU A 516 17.15 -15.37 -26.31
CA GLU A 516 15.86 -16.06 -26.19
C GLU A 516 15.46 -16.77 -27.50
N ALA A 517 15.67 -16.12 -28.65
CA ALA A 517 15.37 -16.71 -29.95
C ALA A 517 16.30 -17.88 -30.30
N LEU A 518 17.58 -17.81 -29.91
CA LEU A 518 18.55 -18.89 -30.12
C LEU A 518 18.27 -20.08 -29.19
N GLU A 519 17.98 -19.81 -27.92
CA GLU A 519 17.65 -20.83 -26.92
C GLU A 519 16.38 -21.59 -27.31
N ALA A 520 15.32 -20.88 -27.73
CA ALA A 520 14.09 -21.51 -28.21
C ALA A 520 14.34 -22.46 -29.40
N ALA A 521 15.27 -22.12 -30.30
CA ALA A 521 15.64 -22.98 -31.42
C ALA A 521 16.50 -24.18 -30.99
N LEU A 522 17.44 -23.98 -30.07
CA LEU A 522 18.24 -25.05 -29.46
C LEU A 522 17.34 -26.07 -28.75
N GLN A 523 16.34 -25.60 -28.02
CA GLN A 523 15.39 -26.45 -27.32
C GLN A 523 14.62 -27.37 -28.29
N GLN A 524 14.16 -26.85 -29.43
CA GLN A 524 13.53 -27.66 -30.48
C GLN A 524 14.49 -28.71 -31.05
N VAL A 525 15.78 -28.39 -31.20
CA VAL A 525 16.80 -29.35 -31.66
C VAL A 525 17.02 -30.46 -30.63
N ARG A 526 17.14 -30.12 -29.34
CA ARG A 526 17.28 -31.09 -28.24
C ARG A 526 16.08 -32.03 -28.18
N GLU A 527 14.86 -31.51 -28.30
CA GLU A 527 13.62 -32.29 -28.33
C GLU A 527 13.58 -33.25 -29.53
N ALA A 528 13.93 -32.77 -30.72
CA ALA A 528 13.97 -33.62 -31.92
C ALA A 528 15.03 -34.74 -31.81
N GLN A 529 16.19 -34.47 -31.20
CA GLN A 529 17.22 -35.47 -30.96
C GLN A 529 16.77 -36.51 -29.93
N ALA A 530 16.14 -36.08 -28.83
CA ALA A 530 15.61 -36.98 -27.81
C ALA A 530 14.52 -37.91 -28.36
N GLN A 531 13.64 -37.40 -29.22
CA GLN A 531 12.63 -38.20 -29.92
C GLN A 531 13.26 -39.25 -30.84
N ARG A 532 14.28 -38.88 -31.62
CA ARG A 532 15.00 -39.83 -32.50
C ARG A 532 15.71 -40.92 -31.69
N ALA A 533 16.41 -40.55 -30.63
CA ALA A 533 17.08 -41.51 -29.75
C ALA A 533 16.08 -42.50 -29.12
N SER A 534 14.93 -42.00 -28.69
CA SER A 534 13.84 -42.82 -28.15
C SER A 534 13.26 -43.78 -29.19
N ALA A 535 13.09 -43.32 -30.45
CA ALA A 535 12.62 -44.17 -31.54
C ALA A 535 13.61 -45.29 -31.89
N ILE A 536 14.92 -45.00 -31.91
CA ILE A 536 15.97 -46.01 -32.14
C ILE A 536 15.97 -47.04 -30.99
N ALA A 537 15.92 -46.58 -29.74
CA ALA A 537 15.88 -47.47 -28.57
C ALA A 537 14.59 -48.30 -28.45
N ALA A 538 13.52 -47.90 -29.15
CA ALA A 538 12.30 -48.68 -29.28
C ALA A 538 12.42 -49.77 -30.36
N LEU A 539 13.09 -49.46 -31.49
CA LEU A 539 13.37 -50.41 -32.57
C LEU A 539 14.34 -51.52 -32.12
N ASP A 540 15.34 -51.23 -31.29
CA ASP A 540 16.26 -52.24 -30.74
C ASP A 540 15.60 -53.18 -29.71
N ARG A 541 14.38 -52.87 -29.24
CA ARG A 541 13.63 -53.67 -28.27
C ARG A 541 12.59 -54.61 -28.92
N THR A 542 12.35 -54.46 -30.22
CA THR A 542 11.46 -55.32 -31.02
C THR A 542 12.27 -56.28 -31.87
#